data_AF-A0A3B0RSP3-F1
#
_entry.id   AF-A0A3B0RSP3-F1
#
_cell.length_a   1.000
_cell.length_b   1.000
_cell.length_c   1.000
_cell.angle_alpha   90.00
_cell.angle_beta   90.00
_cell.angle_gamma   90.00
#
_symmetry.space_group_name_H-M   'P 1'
#
loop_
_entity.id
_entity.type
_entity.pdbx_description
1 polymer ?
#
loop_
_entity_poly.entity_id
_entity_poly.type
_entity_poly.pdbx_seq_one_letter_code
_entity_poly.pdbx_strand_id
1 'polypeptide(L)'
;DGIYDEVLEFLNLHYCLSTRTDTAFWREVQKPEHVLDGLAEKLELWKLKPPGDMDFTRPLQLFSLQSHEYILFGMGAGAKQIPQPARAATISDLSDSIAKSLARLPKHETWLASL
;
A
#
# COMPACT_ATOMS: atom_id res chain seq x y z
N ASP A 1 8.47 -18.57 -11.11
CA ASP A 1 9.35 -17.45 -10.69
C ASP A 1 8.61 -16.14 -10.44
N GLY A 2 7.59 -15.73 -11.21
CA GLY A 2 6.91 -14.43 -11.01
C GLY A 2 6.02 -14.22 -9.77
N ILE A 3 5.79 -15.20 -8.89
CA ILE A 3 5.06 -14.96 -7.62
C ILE A 3 6.03 -14.45 -6.55
N TYR A 4 7.25 -15.01 -6.52
CA TYR A 4 8.27 -14.64 -5.54
C TYR A 4 8.66 -13.16 -5.69
N ASP A 5 8.86 -12.70 -6.92
CA ASP A 5 9.21 -11.31 -7.19
C ASP A 5 8.09 -10.34 -6.78
N GLU A 6 6.82 -10.73 -6.90
CA GLU A 6 5.68 -9.90 -6.45
C GLU A 6 5.72 -9.71 -4.94
N VAL A 7 5.95 -10.79 -4.19
CA VAL A 7 6.09 -10.73 -2.73
C VAL A 7 7.27 -9.84 -2.35
N LEU A 8 8.42 -9.99 -3.01
CA LEU A 8 9.58 -9.17 -2.72
C LEU A 8 9.34 -7.69 -3.01
N GLU A 9 8.75 -7.34 -4.16
CA GLU A 9 8.40 -5.96 -4.50
C GLU A 9 7.41 -5.37 -3.50
N PHE A 10 6.36 -6.12 -3.15
CA PHE A 10 5.35 -5.67 -2.19
C PHE A 10 5.93 -5.42 -0.79
N LEU A 11 6.84 -6.29 -0.33
CA LEU A 11 7.52 -6.10 0.94
C LEU A 11 8.52 -4.93 0.88
N ASN A 12 9.32 -4.84 -0.18
CA ASN A 12 10.31 -3.77 -0.36
C ASN A 12 9.66 -2.38 -0.38
N LEU A 13 8.45 -2.26 -0.94
CA LEU A 13 7.62 -1.05 -0.92
C LEU A 13 7.45 -0.46 0.49
N HIS A 14 7.27 -1.29 1.52
CA HIS A 14 7.13 -0.79 2.90
C HIS A 14 8.42 -0.13 3.42
N TYR A 15 9.58 -0.63 3.00
CA TYR A 15 10.87 -0.18 3.51
C TYR A 15 11.38 1.05 2.77
N CYS A 16 11.30 1.05 1.43
CA CYS A 16 11.81 2.17 0.63
C CYS A 16 10.96 3.45 0.80
N LEU A 17 9.69 3.32 1.19
CA LEU A 17 8.80 4.45 1.47
C LEU A 17 8.89 5.00 2.89
N SER A 18 9.57 4.30 3.80
CA SER A 18 9.70 4.71 5.19
C SER A 18 10.45 6.04 5.30
N THR A 19 9.97 6.95 6.15
CA THR A 19 10.67 8.20 6.47
C THR A 19 11.56 8.08 7.70
N ARG A 20 11.63 6.88 8.30
CA ARG A 20 12.46 6.62 9.48
C ARG A 20 13.94 6.70 9.11
N THR A 21 14.74 7.35 9.94
CA THR A 21 16.20 7.45 9.75
C THR A 21 16.97 7.24 11.06
N ASP A 22 16.27 6.77 12.09
CA ASP A 22 16.74 6.66 13.47
C ASP A 22 17.82 5.59 13.69
N THR A 23 17.93 4.60 12.79
CA THR A 23 18.94 3.54 12.87
C THR A 23 19.75 3.41 11.59
N ALA A 24 20.88 2.71 11.66
CA ALA A 24 21.66 2.36 10.45
C ALA A 24 20.82 1.52 9.46
N PHE A 25 20.02 0.58 9.98
CA PHE A 25 19.11 -0.23 9.17
C PHE A 25 18.16 0.64 8.34
N TRP A 26 17.45 1.58 8.96
CA TRP A 26 16.46 2.40 8.23
C TRP A 26 17.12 3.28 7.18
N ARG A 27 18.32 3.82 7.44
CA ARG A 27 19.08 4.58 6.44
C ARG A 27 19.57 3.72 5.28
N GLU A 28 19.90 2.46 5.54
CA GLU A 28 20.41 1.52 4.53
C GLU A 28 19.31 1.10 3.55
N VAL A 29 18.18 0.62 4.06
CA VAL A 29 17.09 0.05 3.22
C VAL A 29 16.39 1.05 2.31
N GLN A 30 16.61 2.36 2.51
CA GLN A 30 16.10 3.43 1.66
C GLN A 30 17.01 3.76 0.47
N LYS A 31 18.24 3.21 0.41
CA LYS A 31 19.14 3.51 -0.71
C LYS A 31 18.60 2.92 -2.02
N PRO A 32 18.79 3.60 -3.17
CA PRO A 32 18.31 3.13 -4.46
C PRO A 32 18.77 1.71 -4.84
N GLU A 33 19.97 1.32 -4.41
CA GLU A 33 20.56 -0.02 -4.66
C GLU A 33 19.80 -1.17 -3.97
N HIS A 34 18.96 -0.88 -2.97
CA HIS A 34 18.11 -1.87 -2.29
C HIS A 34 16.65 -1.84 -2.78
N VAL A 35 16.32 -0.97 -3.73
CA VAL A 35 15.00 -0.92 -4.36
C VAL A 35 15.00 -1.85 -5.56
N LEU A 36 14.04 -2.78 -5.60
CA LEU A 36 13.93 -3.72 -6.71
C LEU A 36 13.57 -3.01 -8.01
N ASP A 37 14.21 -3.36 -9.13
CA ASP A 37 14.06 -2.68 -10.41
C ASP A 37 12.58 -2.53 -10.84
N GLY A 38 11.81 -3.63 -10.78
CA GLY A 38 10.38 -3.62 -11.13
C GLY A 38 9.52 -2.77 -10.20
N LEU A 39 9.97 -2.54 -8.96
CA LEU A 39 9.33 -1.59 -8.04
C LEU A 39 9.77 -0.15 -8.34
N ALA A 40 11.06 0.08 -8.62
CA ALA A 40 11.59 1.40 -8.97
C ALA A 40 10.86 1.98 -10.19
N GLU A 41 10.63 1.18 -11.23
CA GLU A 41 9.85 1.58 -12.40
C GLU A 41 8.42 2.00 -12.05
N LYS A 42 7.73 1.23 -11.20
CA LYS A 42 6.38 1.57 -10.72
C LYS A 42 6.39 2.86 -9.91
N LEU A 43 7.36 3.03 -9.01
CA LEU A 43 7.49 4.25 -8.20
C LEU A 43 7.73 5.49 -9.06
N GLU A 44 8.55 5.40 -10.12
CA GLU A 44 8.72 6.50 -11.07
C GLU A 44 7.42 6.83 -11.82
N LEU A 45 6.68 5.80 -12.26
CA LEU A 45 5.37 5.98 -12.88
C LEU A 45 4.37 6.63 -11.91
N TRP A 46 4.39 6.22 -10.64
CA TRP A 46 3.43 6.68 -9.63
C TRP A 46 3.67 8.12 -9.16
N LYS A 47 4.84 8.70 -9.43
CA LYS A 47 5.06 10.15 -9.31
C LYS A 47 4.24 10.96 -10.33
N LEU A 48 3.79 10.34 -11.43
CA LEU A 48 3.07 11.02 -12.51
C LEU A 48 1.55 10.76 -12.46
N LYS A 49 1.13 9.62 -11.89
CA LYS A 49 -0.28 9.25 -11.74
C LYS A 49 -0.46 8.31 -10.55
N PRO A 50 -1.65 8.21 -9.95
CA PRO A 50 -1.94 7.14 -8.99
C PRO A 50 -1.73 5.73 -9.60
N PRO A 51 -1.47 4.72 -8.75
CA PRO A 51 -1.48 3.33 -9.18
C PRO A 51 -2.79 2.96 -9.86
N GLY A 52 -2.74 2.09 -10.87
CA GLY A 52 -3.93 1.54 -11.52
C GLY A 52 -3.73 0.09 -11.92
N ASP A 53 -4.83 -0.60 -12.26
CA ASP A 53 -4.81 -2.04 -12.55
C ASP A 53 -3.83 -2.41 -13.67
N MET A 54 -3.68 -1.55 -14.67
CA MET A 54 -2.78 -1.75 -15.80
C MET A 54 -1.29 -1.68 -15.44
N ASP A 55 -0.95 -1.19 -14.25
CA ASP A 55 0.44 -1.17 -13.75
C ASP A 55 0.90 -2.58 -13.33
N PHE A 56 -0.02 -3.54 -13.28
CA PHE A 56 0.21 -4.91 -12.89
C PHE A 56 -0.10 -5.85 -14.06
N THR A 57 0.96 -6.41 -14.66
CA THR A 57 0.86 -7.20 -15.90
C THR A 57 0.77 -8.70 -15.67
N ARG A 58 0.87 -9.15 -14.41
CA ARG A 58 0.92 -10.58 -14.08
C ARG A 58 -0.49 -11.19 -14.04
N PRO A 59 -0.71 -12.38 -14.62
CA PRO A 59 -2.04 -13.01 -14.69
C PRO A 59 -2.60 -13.39 -13.31
N LEU A 60 -1.72 -13.71 -12.36
CA LEU A 60 -2.04 -14.00 -10.98
C LEU A 60 -1.33 -12.97 -10.12
N GLN A 61 -2.12 -12.22 -9.35
CA GLN A 61 -1.62 -11.31 -8.33
C GLN A 61 -2.01 -11.81 -6.96
N LEU A 62 -1.05 -11.83 -6.04
CA LEU A 62 -1.29 -12.06 -4.63
C LEU A 62 -1.85 -10.82 -3.93
N PHE A 63 -1.42 -9.63 -4.36
CA PHE A 63 -1.81 -8.37 -3.73
C PHE A 63 -2.60 -7.49 -4.70
N SER A 64 -3.77 -7.02 -4.27
CA SER A 64 -4.60 -6.16 -5.10
C SER A 64 -4.01 -4.75 -5.26
N LEU A 65 -4.54 -3.99 -6.22
CA LEU A 65 -4.28 -2.56 -6.37
C LEU A 65 -4.47 -1.82 -5.04
N GLN A 66 -5.58 -2.09 -4.33
CA GLN A 66 -5.89 -1.41 -3.06
C GLN A 66 -4.84 -1.69 -1.99
N SER A 67 -4.27 -2.89 -1.93
CA SER A 67 -3.19 -3.21 -1.00
C SER A 67 -1.96 -2.30 -1.21
N HIS A 68 -1.61 -2.01 -2.47
CA HIS A 68 -0.52 -1.10 -2.80
C HIS A 68 -0.88 0.36 -2.47
N GLU A 69 -2.11 0.78 -2.78
CA GLU A 69 -2.63 2.11 -2.44
C GLU A 69 -2.62 2.37 -0.93
N TYR A 70 -3.00 1.37 -0.11
CA TYR A 70 -2.98 1.49 1.34
C TYR A 70 -1.57 1.77 1.89
N ILE A 71 -0.54 1.14 1.31
CA ILE A 71 0.84 1.37 1.72
C ILE A 71 1.31 2.75 1.25
N LEU A 72 1.16 3.06 -0.04
CA LEU A 72 1.60 4.33 -0.62
C LEU A 72 0.98 5.52 0.11
N PHE A 73 -0.35 5.53 0.22
CA PHE A 73 -1.08 6.64 0.83
C PHE A 73 -0.99 6.62 2.35
N GLY A 74 -0.97 5.44 2.98
CA GLY A 74 -0.86 5.31 4.44
C GLY A 74 0.52 5.68 4.99
N MET A 75 1.60 5.43 4.24
CA MET A 75 2.97 5.78 4.65
C MET A 75 3.37 7.20 4.27
N GLY A 76 2.49 7.96 3.63
CA GLY A 76 2.73 9.36 3.29
C GLY A 76 3.76 9.57 2.16
N ALA A 77 4.26 8.49 1.56
CA ALA A 77 5.08 8.56 0.37
C ALA A 77 4.25 9.15 -0.77
N GLY A 78 4.60 10.36 -1.18
CA GLY A 78 3.92 11.01 -2.29
C GLY A 78 2.72 11.89 -1.93
N ALA A 79 2.44 12.20 -0.66
CA ALA A 79 1.48 13.27 -0.34
C ALA A 79 1.91 14.64 -0.94
N LYS A 80 3.18 14.79 -1.34
CA LYS A 80 3.69 15.94 -2.10
C LYS A 80 4.01 15.67 -3.58
N GLN A 81 4.00 14.41 -4.03
CA GLN A 81 4.51 14.03 -5.37
C GLN A 81 3.53 13.22 -6.21
N ILE A 82 2.59 12.49 -5.62
CA ILE A 82 1.54 11.80 -6.38
C ILE A 82 0.48 12.86 -6.67
N PRO A 83 0.22 13.18 -7.95
CA PRO A 83 -0.85 14.09 -8.30
C PRO A 83 -2.14 13.55 -7.71
N GLN A 84 -2.85 14.39 -6.95
CA GLN A 84 -4.21 14.08 -6.54
C GLN A 84 -4.98 13.67 -7.80
N PRO A 85 -5.74 12.55 -7.77
CA PRO A 85 -6.45 12.10 -8.95
C PRO A 85 -7.27 13.26 -9.53
N ALA A 86 -7.17 13.48 -10.85
CA ALA A 86 -7.78 14.63 -11.55
C ALA A 86 -9.30 14.75 -11.33
N ARG A 87 -9.92 13.66 -10.87
CA ARG A 87 -11.26 13.63 -10.31
C ARG A 87 -11.12 13.01 -8.92
N ALA A 88 -11.61 13.69 -7.89
CA ALA A 88 -11.84 13.02 -6.61
C ALA A 88 -12.66 11.77 -6.91
N ALA A 89 -12.06 10.59 -6.74
CA ALA A 89 -12.83 9.36 -6.75
C ALA A 89 -13.98 9.61 -5.77
N THR A 90 -15.21 9.32 -6.18
CA THR A 90 -16.33 9.37 -5.25
C THR A 90 -16.02 8.33 -4.18
N ILE A 91 -15.45 8.76 -3.07
CA ILE A 91 -15.21 7.88 -1.92
C ILE A 91 -16.61 7.41 -1.55
N SER A 92 -16.84 6.10 -1.68
CA SER A 92 -18.10 5.53 -1.20
C SER A 92 -18.20 5.91 0.27
N ASP A 93 -19.28 6.60 0.64
CA ASP A 93 -19.50 6.94 2.03
C ASP A 93 -19.80 5.66 2.80
N LEU A 94 -18.77 5.15 3.46
CA LEU A 94 -18.84 3.94 4.28
C LEU A 94 -19.26 4.24 5.72
N SER A 95 -19.52 5.50 6.08
CA SER A 95 -19.78 5.93 7.46
C SER A 95 -20.94 5.16 8.09
N ASP A 96 -22.03 5.00 7.34
CA ASP A 96 -23.20 4.24 7.79
C ASP A 96 -22.90 2.76 8.03
N SER A 97 -22.10 2.14 7.17
CA SER A 97 -21.72 0.73 7.29
C SER A 97 -20.79 0.50 8.48
N ILE A 98 -19.83 1.42 8.68
CA ILE A 98 -18.93 1.43 9.83
C ILE A 98 -19.72 1.60 11.13
N ALA A 99 -20.64 2.58 11.19
CA ALA A 99 -21.46 2.83 12.38
C ALA A 99 -22.33 1.62 12.75
N LYS A 100 -22.97 0.99 11.76
CA LYS A 100 -23.77 -0.23 11.96
C LYS A 100 -22.91 -1.41 12.44
N SER A 101 -21.69 -1.53 11.93
CA SER A 101 -20.75 -2.57 12.34
C SER A 101 -20.29 -2.37 13.79
N LEU A 102 -19.90 -1.15 14.16
CA LEU A 102 -19.49 -0.80 15.53
C LEU A 102 -20.60 -1.02 16.56
N ALA A 103 -21.86 -0.78 16.18
CA ALA A 103 -23.00 -0.97 17.07
C ALA A 103 -23.38 -2.45 17.29
N ARG A 104 -22.96 -3.36 16.40
CA ARG A 104 -23.44 -4.75 16.38
C ARG A 104 -22.36 -5.80 16.61
N LEU A 105 -21.13 -5.53 16.19
CA LEU A 105 -20.06 -6.50 16.29
C LEU A 105 -19.45 -6.44 17.70
N PRO A 106 -19.36 -7.58 18.42
CA PRO A 106 -18.63 -7.63 19.67
C PRO A 106 -17.14 -7.37 19.42
N LYS A 107 -16.42 -6.98 20.48
CA LYS A 107 -14.96 -7.02 20.43
C LYS A 107 -14.49 -8.45 20.13
N HIS A 108 -13.36 -8.56 19.44
CA HIS A 108 -12.77 -9.85 19.08
C HIS A 108 -12.58 -10.78 20.30
N GLU A 109 -12.09 -10.24 21.42
CA GLU A 109 -11.93 -10.97 22.69
C GLU A 109 -13.27 -11.50 23.26
N THR A 110 -14.34 -10.70 23.17
CA THR A 110 -15.67 -11.08 23.63
C THR A 110 -16.27 -12.18 22.76
N TRP A 111 -16.05 -12.11 21.44
CA TRP A 111 -16.48 -13.15 20.51
C TRP A 111 -15.76 -14.48 20.77
N LEU A 112 -14.43 -14.45 20.93
CA LEU A 112 -13.64 -15.64 21.22
C LEU A 112 -14.06 -16.32 22.53
N ALA A 113 -14.40 -15.54 23.56
CA ALA A 113 -14.88 -16.07 24.84
C ALA A 113 -16.29 -16.68 24.76
N SER A 114 -17.00 -16.50 23.64
CA SER A 114 -18.35 -17.05 23.40
C SER A 114 -18.39 -18.32 22.53
N LEU A 115 -17.23 -18.75 22.02
CA LEU A 115 -17.05 -20.02 21.29
C LEU A 115 -16.95 -21.21 22.26
#